data_AF-A0A1U7Z7F8-F1
#
_entry.id   AF-A0A1U7Z7F8-F1
#
_cell.length_a   1.000
_cell.length_b   1.000
_cell.length_c   1.000
_cell.angle_alpha   90.00
_cell.angle_beta   90.00
_cell.angle_gamma   90.00
#
_symmetry.space_group_name_H-M   'P 1'
#
loop_
_entity.id
_entity.type
_entity.pdbx_description
1 polymer ?
#
loop_
_entity_poly.entity_id
_entity_poly.type
_entity_poly.pdbx_seq_one_letter_code
_entity_poly.pdbx_strand_id
1 'polypeptide(L)'
;MGKNRKTVLYALRFIAFAGTLSAVIVMVTSKEENYFYGVELEAKYTHSPALTYFVIANSIGAVYGFLLLFLPPASMLWRFVVAVDVVVVLLLSSSFSAAMAIAYVGKEGNYYAGWLPVCDQISDFCHHVTGALTAAFVALVIYTVLLLHSIHTVLNPLLV
;
A
#
# COMPACT_ATOMS: atom_id res chain seq x y z
N MET A 1 16.15 27.46 -9.98
CA MET A 1 15.37 26.24 -10.31
C MET A 1 15.42 25.12 -9.24
N GLY A 2 16.45 25.01 -8.39
CA GLY A 2 16.58 23.88 -7.44
C GLY A 2 15.61 23.84 -6.24
N LYS A 3 15.08 24.99 -5.78
CA LYS A 3 14.18 25.07 -4.61
C LYS A 3 12.83 24.37 -4.88
N ASN A 4 12.20 24.66 -6.02
CA ASN A 4 10.90 24.11 -6.38
C ASN A 4 10.92 22.59 -6.51
N ARG A 5 11.98 22.02 -7.10
CA ARG A 5 12.15 20.56 -7.23
C ARG A 5 12.22 19.85 -5.88
N LYS A 6 12.96 20.42 -4.92
CA LYS A 6 13.05 19.84 -3.56
C LYS A 6 11.69 19.86 -2.87
N THR A 7 10.97 20.98 -2.93
CA THR A 7 9.62 21.11 -2.35
C THR A 7 8.65 20.08 -2.94
N VAL A 8 8.67 19.89 -4.27
CA VAL A 8 7.83 18.89 -4.95
C VAL A 8 8.15 17.47 -4.48
N LEU A 9 9.42 17.09 -4.36
CA LEU A 9 9.82 15.77 -3.87
C LEU A 9 9.36 15.51 -2.43
N TYR A 10 9.50 16.50 -1.54
CA TYR A 10 9.00 16.40 -0.17
C TYR A 10 7.48 16.28 -0.12
N ALA A 11 6.76 17.04 -0.95
CA ALA A 11 5.30 16.93 -1.05
C ALA A 11 4.85 15.55 -1.54
N LEU A 12 5.48 15.00 -2.58
CA LEU A 12 5.19 13.64 -3.06
C LEU A 12 5.44 12.59 -1.98
N ARG A 13 6.55 12.70 -1.22
CA ARG A 13 6.83 11.80 -0.10
C ARG A 13 5.76 11.86 0.98
N PHE A 14 5.32 13.06 1.33
CA PHE A 14 4.26 13.25 2.31
C PHE A 14 2.92 12.65 1.83
N ILE A 15 2.55 12.85 0.57
CA ILE A 15 1.34 12.28 -0.03
C ILE A 15 1.43 10.75 -0.05
N ALA A 16 2.57 10.18 -0.43
CA ALA A 16 2.77 8.73 -0.42
C ALA A 16 2.64 8.13 0.99
N PHE A 17 3.25 8.79 1.99
CA PHE A 17 3.11 8.44 3.40
C PHE A 17 1.63 8.47 3.84
N ALA A 18 0.94 9.59 3.59
CA ALA A 18 -0.47 9.75 3.94
C ALA A 18 -1.35 8.70 3.25
N GLY A 19 -1.05 8.37 1.99
CA GLY A 19 -1.71 7.30 1.24
C GLY A 19 -1.56 5.93 1.92
N THR A 20 -0.33 5.51 2.24
CA THR A 20 -0.10 4.24 2.96
C THR A 20 -0.74 4.21 4.33
N LEU A 21 -0.72 5.33 5.07
CA LEU A 21 -1.33 5.43 6.39
C LEU A 21 -2.86 5.34 6.29
N SER A 22 -3.47 6.03 5.32
CA SER A 22 -4.91 5.98 5.08
C SER A 22 -5.36 4.57 4.69
N ALA A 23 -4.59 3.87 3.85
CA ALA A 23 -4.86 2.48 3.49
C ALA A 23 -4.86 1.56 4.73
N VAL A 24 -3.88 1.73 5.63
CA VAL A 24 -3.83 0.97 6.90
C VAL A 24 -5.03 1.28 7.77
N ILE A 25 -5.35 2.57 7.99
CA ILE A 25 -6.45 2.99 8.86
C ILE A 25 -7.76 2.40 8.35
N VAL A 26 -8.10 2.62 7.07
CA VAL A 26 -9.34 2.12 6.47
C VAL A 26 -9.43 0.60 6.58
N MET A 27 -8.33 -0.11 6.32
CA MET A 27 -8.29 -1.57 6.37
C MET A 27 -8.45 -2.13 7.79
N VAL A 28 -7.84 -1.49 8.79
CA VAL A 28 -7.92 -1.92 10.19
C VAL A 28 -9.29 -1.58 10.80
N THR A 29 -9.92 -0.49 10.37
CA THR A 29 -11.28 -0.12 10.79
C THR A 29 -12.37 -0.92 10.06
N SER A 30 -11.99 -1.75 9.09
CA SER A 30 -12.91 -2.65 8.37
C SER A 30 -13.33 -3.80 9.29
N LYS A 31 -14.38 -3.60 10.08
CA LYS A 31 -15.03 -4.67 10.86
C LYS A 31 -16.52 -4.68 10.55
N GLU A 32 -17.02 -5.82 10.09
CA GLU A 32 -18.45 -6.04 9.90
C GLU A 32 -18.81 -7.46 10.35
N GLU A 33 -19.89 -7.60 11.12
CA GLU A 33 -20.44 -8.87 11.59
C GLU A 33 -21.83 -9.02 10.96
N ASN A 34 -22.01 -9.99 10.05
CA ASN A 34 -23.31 -10.26 9.41
C ASN A 34 -23.72 -11.73 9.58
N TYR A 35 -25.00 -11.97 9.85
CA TYR A 35 -25.57 -13.31 9.93
C TYR A 35 -25.99 -13.80 8.54
N PHE A 36 -25.44 -14.94 8.10
CA PHE A 36 -25.79 -15.54 6.81
C PHE A 36 -26.16 -17.03 6.98
N TYR A 37 -27.36 -17.44 6.55
CA TYR A 37 -27.85 -18.83 6.65
C TYR A 37 -27.77 -19.47 8.06
N GLY A 38 -27.92 -18.68 9.12
CA GLY A 38 -27.82 -19.17 10.51
C GLY A 38 -26.38 -19.37 11.01
N VAL A 39 -25.38 -18.90 10.24
CA VAL A 39 -23.97 -18.88 10.60
C VAL A 39 -23.51 -17.43 10.70
N GLU A 40 -22.82 -17.09 11.79
CA GLU A 40 -22.27 -15.75 12.02
C GLU A 40 -21.01 -15.57 11.16
N LEU A 41 -21.09 -14.76 10.10
CA LEU A 41 -19.94 -14.41 9.27
C LEU A 41 -19.30 -13.15 9.84
N GLU A 42 -18.25 -13.36 10.63
CA GLU A 42 -17.37 -12.29 11.09
C GLU A 42 -16.34 -11.97 9.99
N ALA A 43 -16.53 -10.85 9.30
CA ALA A 43 -15.58 -10.36 8.30
C ALA A 43 -14.57 -9.41 8.97
N LYS A 44 -13.42 -9.96 9.32
CA LYS A 44 -12.24 -9.20 9.78
C LYS A 44 -11.09 -9.36 8.80
N TYR A 45 -10.31 -8.30 8.64
CA TYR A 45 -9.06 -8.34 7.86
C TYR A 45 -8.09 -9.42 8.35
N THR A 46 -8.15 -9.80 9.63
CA THR A 46 -7.32 -10.85 10.25
C THR A 46 -7.65 -12.26 9.79
N HIS A 47 -8.83 -12.49 9.20
CA HIS A 47 -9.21 -13.82 8.71
C HIS A 47 -8.61 -14.15 7.34
N SER A 48 -8.08 -13.15 6.62
CA SER A 48 -7.34 -13.38 5.38
C SER A 48 -5.86 -13.05 5.56
N PRO A 49 -4.95 -14.02 5.31
CA PRO A 49 -3.52 -13.78 5.42
C PRO A 49 -3.04 -12.73 4.41
N ALA A 50 -3.70 -12.60 3.26
CA ALA A 50 -3.35 -11.60 2.26
C ALA A 50 -3.67 -10.16 2.72
N LEU A 51 -4.84 -9.97 3.34
CA LEU A 51 -5.25 -8.67 3.87
C LEU A 51 -4.41 -8.28 5.09
N THR A 52 -4.06 -9.24 5.93
CA THR A 52 -3.11 -9.02 7.05
C THR A 52 -1.73 -8.64 6.52
N TYR A 53 -1.23 -9.33 5.50
CA TYR A 53 0.05 -8.99 4.86
C TYR A 53 0.03 -7.57 4.27
N PHE A 54 -1.07 -7.18 3.62
CA PHE A 54 -1.26 -5.82 3.13
C PHE A 54 -1.18 -4.76 4.23
N VAL A 55 -1.84 -4.98 5.37
CA VAL A 55 -1.77 -4.05 6.52
C VAL A 55 -0.33 -3.95 7.05
N ILE A 56 0.35 -5.08 7.22
CA ILE A 56 1.74 -5.11 7.71
C ILE A 56 2.68 -4.39 6.75
N ALA A 57 2.60 -4.69 5.45
CA ALA A 57 3.45 -4.08 4.44
C ALA A 57 3.23 -2.57 4.31
N ASN A 58 1.97 -2.11 4.29
CA ASN A 58 1.67 -0.68 4.25
C ASN A 58 2.06 0.04 5.55
N SER A 59 2.00 -0.64 6.70
CA SER A 59 2.51 -0.10 7.97
C SER A 59 4.02 0.12 7.94
N ILE A 60 4.78 -0.85 7.41
CA ILE A 60 6.24 -0.71 7.20
C ILE A 60 6.51 0.47 6.25
N GLY A 61 5.77 0.55 5.14
CA GLY A 61 5.88 1.65 4.18
C GLY A 61 5.59 3.02 4.81
N ALA A 62 4.57 3.12 5.66
CA ALA A 62 4.21 4.35 6.37
C ALA A 62 5.30 4.77 7.38
N VAL A 63 5.80 3.84 8.20
CA VAL A 63 6.89 4.13 9.16
C VAL A 63 8.15 4.58 8.42
N TYR A 64 8.49 3.90 7.32
CA TYR A 64 9.63 4.27 6.49
C TYR A 64 9.46 5.65 5.84
N GLY A 65 8.30 5.91 5.22
CA GLY A 65 7.97 7.20 4.62
C GLY A 65 8.03 8.36 5.63
N PHE A 66 7.56 8.13 6.85
CA PHE A 66 7.66 9.10 7.94
C PHE A 66 9.12 9.37 8.33
N LEU A 67 9.94 8.33 8.50
CA LEU A 67 11.37 8.47 8.83
C LEU A 67 12.11 9.27 7.75
N LEU A 68 11.77 9.06 6.49
CA LEU A 68 12.36 9.76 5.35
C LEU A 68 12.05 11.26 5.29
N LEU A 69 11.00 11.75 5.96
CA LEU A 69 10.70 13.19 6.03
C LEU A 69 11.72 13.96 6.86
N PHE A 70 12.34 13.31 7.85
CA PHE A 70 13.32 13.93 8.75
C PHE A 70 14.77 13.80 8.26
N LEU A 71 15.01 13.08 7.16
CA LEU A 71 16.37 12.80 6.70
C LEU A 71 16.99 14.03 6.01
N PRO A 72 18.19 14.50 6.43
CA PRO A 72 18.81 15.68 5.88
C PRO A 72 19.28 15.49 4.42
N PRO A 73 19.06 16.48 3.53
CA PRO A 73 19.37 16.38 2.11
C PRO A 73 20.86 16.65 1.84
N ALA A 74 21.77 15.81 2.34
CA ALA A 74 23.21 15.82 2.01
C ALA A 74 24.01 14.63 2.57
N SER A 75 23.40 13.69 3.32
CA SER A 75 24.15 12.60 3.95
C SER A 75 24.55 11.52 2.95
N MET A 76 25.74 10.91 3.13
CA MET A 76 26.19 9.72 2.40
C MET A 76 25.18 8.54 2.45
N LEU A 77 24.28 8.56 3.45
CA LEU A 77 23.17 7.64 3.63
C LEU A 77 22.16 7.59 2.47
N TRP A 78 22.13 8.59 1.58
CA TRP A 78 21.20 8.61 0.45
C TRP A 78 21.36 7.43 -0.52
N ARG A 79 22.56 6.84 -0.64
CA ARG A 79 22.76 5.60 -1.41
C ARG A 79 22.04 4.40 -0.79
N PHE A 80 22.06 4.29 0.53
CA PHE A 80 21.32 3.24 1.25
C PHE A 80 19.81 3.47 1.18
N VAL A 81 19.37 4.73 1.21
CA VAL A 81 17.95 5.09 1.03
C VAL A 81 17.42 4.53 -0.28
N VAL A 82 18.15 4.65 -1.40
CA VAL A 82 17.70 4.10 -2.69
C VAL A 82 17.52 2.58 -2.63
N ALA A 83 18.46 1.86 -2.00
CA ALA A 83 18.33 0.41 -1.85
C ALA A 83 17.10 0.02 -1.00
N VAL A 84 16.84 0.75 0.09
CA VAL A 84 15.66 0.51 0.92
C VAL A 84 14.37 0.93 0.20
N ASP A 85 14.37 2.03 -0.58
CA ASP A 85 13.24 2.47 -1.41
C ASP A 85 12.82 1.35 -2.38
N VAL A 86 13.78 0.65 -3.01
CA VAL A 86 13.50 -0.51 -3.88
C VAL A 86 12.80 -1.62 -3.09
N VAL A 87 13.33 -1.99 -1.92
CA VAL A 87 12.76 -3.07 -1.09
C VAL A 87 11.35 -2.72 -0.64
N VAL A 88 11.09 -1.47 -0.23
CA VAL A 88 9.77 -1.01 0.21
C VAL A 88 8.77 -1.01 -0.95
N VAL A 89 9.14 -0.52 -2.13
CA VAL A 89 8.26 -0.54 -3.31
C VAL A 89 7.92 -1.97 -3.71
N LEU A 90 8.89 -2.89 -3.70
CA LEU A 90 8.65 -4.30 -3.97
C LEU A 90 7.70 -4.92 -2.95
N LEU A 91 7.91 -4.66 -1.65
CA LEU A 91 7.06 -5.13 -0.57
C LEU A 91 5.62 -4.61 -0.68
N LEU A 92 5.45 -3.33 -1.01
CA LEU A 92 4.13 -2.75 -1.22
C LEU A 92 3.44 -3.35 -2.45
N SER A 93 4.18 -3.57 -3.55
CA SER A 93 3.62 -4.16 -4.77
C SER A 93 3.18 -5.62 -4.60
N SER A 94 3.97 -6.43 -3.88
CA SER A 94 3.66 -7.84 -3.62
C SER A 94 2.43 -7.97 -2.72
N SER A 95 2.37 -7.17 -1.66
CA SER A 95 1.23 -7.17 -0.73
C SER A 95 -0.06 -6.62 -1.36
N PHE A 96 0.04 -5.58 -2.18
CA PHE A 96 -1.08 -5.06 -2.97
C PHE A 96 -1.63 -6.14 -3.92
N SER A 97 -0.75 -6.84 -4.64
CA SER A 97 -1.16 -7.88 -5.59
C SER A 97 -1.87 -9.04 -4.89
N ALA A 98 -1.37 -9.47 -3.72
CA ALA A 98 -1.99 -10.51 -2.91
C ALA A 98 -3.38 -10.08 -2.40
N ALA A 99 -3.50 -8.86 -1.87
CA ALA A 99 -4.78 -8.34 -1.38
C ALA A 99 -5.78 -8.11 -2.51
N MET A 100 -5.32 -7.62 -3.67
CA MET A 100 -6.16 -7.45 -4.87
C MET A 100 -6.69 -8.80 -5.39
N ALA A 101 -5.87 -9.86 -5.37
CA ALA A 101 -6.32 -11.19 -5.75
C ALA A 101 -7.45 -11.70 -4.83
N ILE A 102 -7.29 -11.56 -3.52
CA ILE A 102 -8.35 -11.96 -2.57
C ILE A 102 -9.58 -11.06 -2.69
N ALA A 103 -9.42 -9.75 -2.87
CA ALA A 103 -10.55 -8.84 -3.09
C ALA A 103 -11.32 -9.18 -4.36
N TYR A 104 -10.62 -9.56 -5.44
CA TYR A 104 -11.24 -10.00 -6.68
C TYR A 104 -12.06 -11.28 -6.49
N VAL A 105 -11.49 -12.31 -5.83
CA VAL A 105 -12.24 -13.54 -5.55
C VAL A 105 -13.38 -13.29 -4.56
N GLY A 106 -13.23 -12.38 -3.61
CA GLY A 106 -14.31 -11.99 -2.69
C GLY A 106 -15.48 -11.30 -3.39
N LYS A 107 -15.20 -10.57 -4.48
CA LYS A 107 -16.21 -9.87 -5.27
C LYS A 107 -16.92 -10.79 -6.26
N GLU A 108 -16.17 -11.47 -7.12
CA GLU A 108 -16.75 -12.27 -8.23
C GLU A 108 -16.95 -13.74 -7.87
N GLY A 109 -16.33 -14.22 -6.79
CA GLY A 109 -16.27 -15.64 -6.46
C GLY A 109 -15.37 -16.43 -7.42
N ASN A 110 -15.30 -17.73 -7.19
CA ASN A 110 -14.74 -18.71 -8.11
C ASN A 110 -15.47 -20.03 -7.95
N TYR A 111 -16.41 -20.29 -8.85
CA TYR A 111 -17.22 -21.52 -8.86
C TYR A 111 -16.37 -22.79 -8.89
N TYR A 112 -15.29 -22.81 -9.67
CA TYR A 112 -14.41 -23.99 -9.80
C TYR A 112 -13.63 -24.29 -8.51
N ALA A 113 -13.35 -23.27 -7.70
CA ALA A 113 -12.70 -23.41 -6.41
C ALA A 113 -13.69 -23.54 -5.24
N GLY A 114 -15.00 -23.45 -5.50
CA GLY A 114 -16.04 -23.41 -4.47
C GLY A 114 -16.10 -22.10 -3.68
N TRP A 115 -15.50 -21.02 -4.18
CA TRP A 115 -15.57 -19.70 -3.55
C TRP A 115 -16.83 -18.98 -4.00
N LEU A 116 -17.71 -18.66 -3.06
CA LEU A 116 -18.91 -17.88 -3.31
C LEU A 116 -18.60 -16.38 -3.23
N PRO A 117 -19.26 -15.52 -4.01
CA PRO A 117 -19.14 -14.07 -3.88
C PRO A 117 -19.68 -13.64 -2.51
N VAL A 118 -18.87 -12.89 -1.75
CA VAL A 118 -19.20 -12.46 -0.39
C VAL A 118 -19.56 -10.98 -0.34
N CYS A 119 -19.04 -10.18 -1.28
CA CYS A 119 -19.23 -8.72 -1.31
C CYS A 119 -20.69 -8.28 -1.52
N ASP A 120 -21.56 -9.12 -2.08
CA ASP A 120 -22.99 -8.80 -2.20
C ASP A 120 -23.72 -8.77 -0.85
N GLN A 121 -23.20 -9.51 0.14
CA GLN A 121 -23.82 -9.66 1.46
C GLN A 121 -23.14 -8.79 2.53
N ILE A 122 -21.85 -8.50 2.35
CA ILE A 122 -21.02 -7.72 3.28
C ILE A 122 -20.45 -6.51 2.54
N SER A 123 -21.38 -5.65 2.10
CA SER A 123 -21.06 -4.55 1.17
C SER A 123 -20.21 -3.45 1.82
N ASP A 124 -20.41 -3.12 3.09
CA ASP A 124 -19.65 -2.07 3.77
C ASP A 124 -18.18 -2.45 3.95
N PHE A 125 -17.90 -3.69 4.36
CA PHE A 125 -16.55 -4.24 4.41
C PHE A 125 -15.90 -4.22 3.03
N CYS A 126 -16.61 -4.65 1.99
CA CYS A 126 -16.07 -4.67 0.64
C CYS A 126 -15.78 -3.25 0.10
N HIS A 127 -16.60 -2.26 0.45
CA HIS A 127 -16.35 -0.85 0.17
C HIS A 127 -15.11 -0.33 0.91
N HIS A 128 -14.93 -0.67 2.19
CA HIS A 128 -13.73 -0.29 2.93
C HIS A 128 -12.47 -0.93 2.35
N VAL A 129 -12.49 -2.23 2.04
CA VAL A 129 -11.36 -2.92 1.39
C VAL A 129 -11.01 -2.28 0.05
N THR A 130 -12.02 -1.95 -0.76
CA THR A 130 -11.82 -1.25 -2.04
C THR A 130 -11.21 0.14 -1.83
N GLY A 131 -11.69 0.90 -0.83
CA GLY A 131 -11.12 2.18 -0.45
C GLY A 131 -9.66 2.08 0.00
N ALA A 132 -9.33 1.08 0.82
CA ALA A 132 -7.96 0.83 1.26
C ALA A 132 -7.03 0.46 0.09
N LEU A 133 -7.49 -0.41 -0.81
CA LEU A 133 -6.73 -0.80 -2.00
C LEU A 133 -6.48 0.37 -2.94
N THR A 134 -7.49 1.21 -3.20
CA THR A 134 -7.33 2.39 -4.05
C THR A 134 -6.33 3.39 -3.46
N ALA A 135 -6.40 3.66 -2.16
CA ALA A 135 -5.44 4.53 -1.48
C ALA A 135 -4.01 3.96 -1.54
N ALA A 136 -3.84 2.65 -1.31
CA ALA A 136 -2.53 2.00 -1.43
C ALA A 136 -2.00 1.99 -2.86
N PHE A 137 -2.85 1.84 -3.87
CA PHE A 137 -2.44 1.88 -5.27
C PHE A 137 -1.89 3.27 -5.65
N VAL A 138 -2.58 4.33 -5.25
CA VAL A 138 -2.10 5.71 -5.47
C VAL A 138 -0.75 5.93 -4.76
N ALA A 139 -0.62 5.47 -3.51
CA ALA A 139 0.63 5.57 -2.77
C ALA A 139 1.77 4.79 -3.44
N LEU A 140 1.49 3.57 -3.92
CA LEU A 140 2.44 2.72 -4.63
C LEU A 140 2.98 3.42 -5.88
N VAL A 141 2.09 3.98 -6.72
CA VAL A 141 2.49 4.72 -7.93
C VAL A 141 3.41 5.89 -7.59
N ILE A 142 3.08 6.67 -6.54
CA ILE A 142 3.92 7.80 -6.11
C ILE A 142 5.29 7.31 -5.62
N TYR A 143 5.34 6.25 -4.81
CA TYR A 143 6.60 5.66 -4.37
C TYR A 143 7.44 5.14 -5.55
N THR A 144 6.83 4.51 -6.55
CA THR A 144 7.52 4.07 -7.76
C THR A 144 8.11 5.24 -8.55
N VAL A 145 7.36 6.33 -8.73
CA VAL A 145 7.85 7.54 -9.42
C VAL A 145 9.03 8.17 -8.65
N LEU A 146 8.94 8.23 -7.32
CA LEU A 146 10.02 8.72 -6.46
C LEU A 146 11.27 7.83 -6.57
N LEU A 147 11.11 6.51 -6.59
CA LEU A 147 12.18 5.55 -6.77
C LEU A 147 12.88 5.73 -8.12
N LEU A 148 12.12 5.84 -9.22
CA LEU A 148 12.66 6.05 -10.56
C LEU A 148 13.48 7.36 -10.64
N HIS A 149 12.96 8.44 -10.06
CA HIS A 149 13.70 9.70 -9.97
C HIS A 149 15.01 9.54 -9.18
N SER A 150 14.96 8.81 -8.06
CA SER A 150 16.12 8.55 -7.21
C SER A 150 17.20 7.74 -7.96
N ILE A 151 16.80 6.65 -8.63
CA ILE A 151 17.69 5.81 -9.45
C ILE A 151 18.32 6.65 -10.57
N HIS A 152 17.50 7.41 -11.31
CA HIS A 152 18.01 8.27 -12.39
C HIS A 152 19.05 9.27 -11.88
N THR A 153 18.81 9.87 -10.70
CA THR A 153 19.75 10.83 -10.11
C THR A 153 21.08 10.18 -9.71
N VAL A 154 21.05 8.95 -9.22
CA VAL A 154 22.25 8.18 -8.82
C VAL A 154 23.01 7.63 -10.03
N LEU A 155 22.29 7.22 -11.08
CA LEU A 155 22.85 6.57 -12.26
C LEU A 155 23.40 7.56 -13.29
N ASN A 156 22.80 8.74 -13.43
CA ASN A 156 23.23 9.79 -14.36
C ASN A 156 24.76 10.11 -14.32
N PRO A 157 25.42 10.28 -13.14
CA PRO A 157 26.86 10.54 -13.10
C PRO A 157 27.75 9.32 -13.43
N LEU A 158 27.19 8.11 -13.57
CA LEU A 158 27.94 6.91 -13.99
C LEU A 158 27.85 6.66 -15.50
N LEU A 159 26.94 7.34 -16.20
CA LEU A 159 26.63 7.17 -17.62
C LEU A 159 27.18 8.31 -18.49
N VAL A 160 27.86 9.29 -17.88
CA VAL A 160 28.50 10.46 -18.51
C VAL A 160 30.00 10.42 -18.27
#